data_AF-A0A8J6XVQ5-F1
#
_entry.id   AF-A0A8J6XVQ5-F1
#
_cell.length_a   1.000
_cell.length_b   1.000
_cell.length_c   1.000
_cell.angle_alpha   90.00
_cell.angle_beta   90.00
_cell.angle_gamma   90.00
#
_symmetry.space_group_name_H-M   'P 1'
#
loop_
_entity.id
_entity.type
_entity.pdbx_description
1 polymer ?
#
loop_
_entity_poly.entity_id
_entity_poly.type
_entity_poly.pdbx_seq_one_letter_code
_entity_poly.pdbx_strand_id
1 'polypeptide(L)' 'MTTTLQGARSANVWERFCNWITSTENRLYIGWFGVLMIPTLLAATICFIIAFIAAPPV' A
#
# COMPACT_ATOMS: atom_id res chain seq x y z
N MET A 1 27.37 21.62 -22.19
CA MET A 1 27.54 21.32 -20.75
C MET A 1 26.58 22.22 -20.00
N THR A 2 25.42 21.70 -19.62
CA THR A 2 24.35 22.50 -18.99
C THR A 2 24.12 21.94 -17.60
N THR A 3 24.93 22.41 -16.65
CA THR A 3 24.81 22.08 -15.23
C THR A 3 23.70 22.97 -14.63
N THR A 4 22.46 22.48 -14.63
CA THR A 4 21.37 23.13 -13.90
C THR A 4 20.89 22.21 -12.79
N LEU A 5 21.43 22.47 -11.60
CA LEU A 5 20.86 22.16 -10.28
C LEU A 5 20.24 20.76 -10.14
N GLN A 6 21.12 19.76 -10.09
CA GLN A 6 20.90 18.48 -9.40
C GLN A 6 20.86 18.73 -7.88
N GLY A 7 19.97 19.62 -7.46
CA GLY A 7 19.70 19.87 -6.06
C GLY A 7 19.06 18.60 -5.52
N ALA A 8 19.76 17.93 -4.62
CA ALA A 8 19.17 17.01 -3.67
C ALA A 8 18.11 17.77 -2.85
N ARG A 9 16.93 18.04 -3.45
CA ARG A 9 15.72 18.26 -2.68
C ARG A 9 15.51 16.93 -1.97
N SER A 10 15.78 16.90 -0.67
CA SER A 10 15.27 15.85 0.20
C SER A 10 13.78 15.71 -0.13
N ALA A 11 13.42 14.71 -0.94
CA ALA A 11 12.04 14.49 -1.33
C ALA A 11 11.22 14.44 -0.04
N ASN A 12 10.16 15.26 0.02
CA ASN A 12 9.33 15.34 1.20
C ASN A 12 8.86 13.91 1.56
N VAL A 13 8.69 13.61 2.84
CA VAL A 13 8.27 12.27 3.30
C VAL A 13 7.03 11.80 2.54
N TRP A 14 6.12 12.73 2.24
CA TRP A 14 4.95 12.48 1.41
C TRP A 14 5.27 12.07 -0.04
N GLU A 15 6.23 12.74 -0.67
CA GLU A 15 6.65 12.44 -2.05
C GLU A 15 7.35 11.08 -2.13
N ARG A 16 8.16 10.75 -1.12
CA ARG A 16 8.77 9.41 -0.98
C ARG A 16 7.70 8.32 -0.82
N PHE A 17 6.65 8.61 -0.04
CA PHE A 17 5.53 7.69 0.16
C PHE A 17 4.73 7.47 -1.12
N CYS A 18 4.38 8.53 -1.84
CA CYS A 18 3.70 8.44 -3.13
C CYS A 18 4.52 7.60 -4.13
N ASN A 19 5.82 7.89 -4.26
CA ASN A 19 6.71 7.15 -5.15
C ASN A 19 6.81 5.67 -4.77
N TRP A 20 6.79 5.36 -3.47
CA TRP A 20 6.82 3.98 -2.99
C TRP A 20 5.51 3.23 -3.28
N ILE A 21 4.35 3.83 -3.02
CA ILE A 21 3.03 3.22 -3.31
C ILE A 21 2.90 2.87 -4.79
N THR A 22 3.36 3.76 -5.67
CA THR A 22 3.24 3.59 -7.12
C THR A 22 4.46 2.91 -7.76
N SER A 23 5.42 2.42 -6.96
CA SER A 23 6.61 1.76 -7.50
C SER A 23 6.27 0.42 -8.14
N THR A 24 6.78 0.21 -9.36
CA THR A 24 6.67 -1.06 -10.11
C THR A 24 7.72 -2.08 -9.71
N GLU A 25 8.70 -1.70 -8.88
CA GLU A 25 9.73 -2.61 -8.36
C GLU A 25 9.26 -3.39 -7.13
N ASN A 26 8.12 -3.01 -6.53
CA ASN A 26 7.50 -3.78 -5.47
C ASN A 26 7.08 -5.17 -5.99
N ARG A 27 7.46 -6.24 -5.28
CA ARG A 27 7.14 -7.63 -5.64
C ARG A 27 5.64 -7.88 -5.85
N LEU A 28 4.82 -7.17 -5.08
CA LEU A 28 3.38 -7.03 -5.25
C LEU A 28 3.10 -5.54 -5.42
N TYR A 29 2.54 -5.16 -6.55
CA TYR A 29 2.17 -3.77 -6.80
C TYR A 29 1.06 -3.34 -5.84
N ILE A 30 1.21 -2.15 -5.26
CA ILE A 30 0.25 -1.59 -4.30
C ILE A 30 -0.68 -0.64 -5.05
N GLY A 31 -0.18 0.50 -5.52
CA GLY A 31 -0.98 1.56 -6.10
C GLY A 31 -2.01 2.15 -5.11
N TRP A 32 -2.74 3.19 -5.53
CA TRP A 32 -3.72 3.84 -4.65
C TRP A 32 -4.91 2.94 -4.31
N PHE A 33 -5.30 2.04 -5.22
CA PHE A 33 -6.32 1.02 -4.94
C PHE A 33 -5.84 -0.01 -3.93
N GLY A 34 -4.57 -0.43 -3.97
CA GLY A 34 -4.00 -1.39 -3.02
C GLY A 34 -4.07 -0.91 -1.57
N VAL A 35 -3.98 0.40 -1.34
CA VAL A 35 -4.11 1.01 0.00
C VAL A 35 -5.46 0.68 0.64
N LEU A 36 -6.54 0.61 -0.14
CA LEU A 36 -7.87 0.20 0.35
C LEU A 36 -8.08 -1.31 0.27
N MET A 37 -7.59 -1.94 -0.80
CA MET A 37 -7.79 -3.36 -1.06
C MET A 37 -7.10 -4.24 0.00
N ILE A 38 -5.87 -3.93 0.41
CA ILE A 38 -5.12 -4.76 1.36
C ILE A 38 -5.84 -4.83 2.72
N PRO A 39 -6.19 -3.70 3.38
CA PRO A 39 -6.90 -3.76 4.65
C PRO A 39 -8.27 -4.44 4.55
N THR A 40 -9.03 -4.17 3.49
CA THR A 40 -10.39 -4.71 3.32
C THR A 40 -10.40 -6.20 3.08
N LEU A 41 -9.52 -6.71 2.21
CA LEU A 41 -9.39 -8.15 1.98
C LEU A 41 -8.89 -8.87 3.22
N LEU A 42 -7.89 -8.33 3.92
CA LEU A 42 -7.38 -8.95 5.15
C LEU A 42 -8.47 -9.02 6.22
N ALA A 43 -9.20 -7.93 6.46
CA ALA A 43 -10.30 -7.92 7.43
C ALA A 43 -11.40 -8.92 7.06
N ALA A 44 -11.80 -8.96 5.78
CA ALA A 44 -12.81 -9.90 5.29
C ALA A 44 -12.35 -11.36 5.45
N THR A 45 -11.11 -11.68 5.08
CA THR A 45 -10.55 -13.03 5.20
C THR A 45 -10.47 -13.47 6.66
N ILE A 46 -9.98 -12.60 7.55
CA ILE A 46 -9.88 -12.92 8.99
C ILE A 46 -11.29 -13.14 9.56
N CYS A 47 -12.23 -12.24 9.29
CA CYS A 47 -13.61 -12.36 9.75
C CYS A 47 -14.25 -13.66 9.25
N PHE A 48 -14.08 -13.98 7.96
CA PHE A 48 -14.58 -15.21 7.36
C PHE A 48 -14.05 -16.46 8.05
N ILE A 49 -12.74 -16.54 8.30
CA ILE A 49 -12.12 -17.69 8.97
C ILE A 49 -12.66 -17.84 10.40
N ILE A 50 -12.75 -16.75 11.16
CA ILE A 50 -13.23 -16.79 12.55
C ILE A 50 -14.71 -17.18 12.59
N ALA A 51 -15.53 -16.56 11.76
CA ALA A 51 -16.96 -16.83 11.71
C ALA A 51 -17.25 -18.28 11.32
N PHE A 52 -16.46 -18.84 10.39
CA PHE A 52 -16.61 -20.23 9.98
C PHE A 52 -16.31 -21.23 11.11
N ILE A 53 -15.38 -20.92 12.00
CA ILE A 53 -14.95 -21.82 13.08
C ILE A 53 -15.79 -21.64 14.35
N ALA A 54 -16.10 -20.40 14.71
CA ALA A 54 -16.53 -20.05 16.07
C ALA A 54 -17.80 -19.18 16.13
N ALA A 55 -18.46 -18.88 15.01
CA ALA A 55 -19.70 -18.12 15.08
C ALA A 55 -20.83 -18.96 15.73
N PRO A 56 -21.60 -18.38 16.67
CA PRO A 56 -22.84 -18.98 17.14
C PRO A 56 -23.91 -18.99 16.02
N PRO A 57 -25.05 -19.67 16.23
CA PRO A 57 -26.19 -19.61 15.30
C PRO A 57 -26.59 -18.15 15.00
N VAL A 58 -26.92 -17.87 13.74
CA VAL A 58 -27.36 -16.56 13.25
C VAL A 58 -28.84 -16.34 13.56
#